data_AF-A0AAD3W8A3-F1
#
_entry.id   AF-A0AAD3W8A3-F1
#
_cell.length_a   1.000
_cell.length_b   1.000
_cell.length_c   1.000
_cell.angle_alpha   90.00
_cell.angle_beta   90.00
_cell.angle_gamma   90.00
#
_symmetry.space_group_name_H-M   'P 1'
#
loop_
_entity.id
_entity.type
_entity.pdbx_description
1 polymer ?
#
loop_
_entity_poly.entity_id
_entity_poly.type
_entity_poly.pdbx_seq_one_letter_code
_entity_poly.pdbx_strand_id
1 'polypeptide(L)'
;MQPVKVVVSDNKMEAYVVLAPGYDVTAEDIVRALEREGVTQGISAEALQEALSGERGITYQVAWGIVPSASALESLPKPNLLFNYPESRGRPPEVIRVGPNFGSEWKRLMSRGVVNTGANLGFVRSPYALPTVTTVTGDEVPFVATGYEIKLGPNTRVTPDGLKIIADRPGIPYEDEEGIGVLDHITIIGDIGPRTGNVSFPGDITVRGSIHAGFSVSTSSNLLVGGNLWGSATARGKIVVAGGITAPGELIESGQGISCRFCENSVIRSSGPIVVENALIHSVAETEEEVNVTGEGGRIVGGLVRAVTAITAG
;
A
#
# COMPACT_ATOMS: atom_id res chain seq x y z
N MET A 1 45.06 26.06 -14.02
CA MET A 1 43.72 25.54 -14.34
C MET A 1 43.90 24.32 -15.22
N GLN A 2 43.10 23.27 -15.03
CA GLN A 2 43.11 22.14 -15.97
C GLN A 2 42.39 22.58 -17.26
N PRO A 3 42.93 22.25 -18.45
CA PRO A 3 42.36 22.67 -19.73
C PRO A 3 41.02 21.96 -20.05
N VAL A 4 40.83 20.75 -19.53
CA VAL A 4 39.62 19.94 -19.65
C VAL A 4 39.18 19.51 -18.25
N LYS A 5 37.92 19.77 -17.91
CA LYS A 5 37.27 19.23 -16.71
C LYS A 5 36.28 18.16 -17.13
N VAL A 6 36.36 16.98 -16.53
CA VAL A 6 35.46 15.85 -16.78
C VAL A 6 34.51 15.70 -15.60
N VAL A 7 33.25 15.36 -15.87
CA VAL A 7 32.24 15.03 -14.87
C VAL A 7 31.56 13.75 -15.30
N VAL A 8 31.60 12.71 -14.47
CA VAL A 8 30.87 11.45 -14.69
C VAL A 8 29.58 11.51 -13.89
N SER A 9 28.47 11.08 -14.47
CA SER A 9 27.18 11.01 -13.77
C SER A 9 27.22 10.02 -12.60
N ASP A 10 26.36 10.21 -11.60
CA ASP A 10 26.29 9.33 -10.42
C ASP A 10 26.01 7.87 -10.77
N ASN A 11 25.24 7.63 -11.85
CA ASN A 11 24.93 6.29 -12.37
C ASN A 11 26.02 5.73 -13.31
N LYS A 12 27.11 6.48 -13.56
CA LYS A 12 28.20 6.14 -14.49
C LYS A 12 27.75 5.77 -15.91
N MET A 13 26.56 6.18 -16.32
CA MET A 13 26.05 5.96 -17.67
C MET A 13 26.39 7.10 -18.62
N GLU A 14 26.91 8.22 -18.12
CA GLU A 14 27.15 9.42 -18.90
C GLU A 14 28.44 10.09 -18.44
N ALA A 15 29.19 10.63 -19.40
CA ALA A 15 30.35 11.45 -19.12
C ALA A 15 30.27 12.77 -19.88
N TYR A 16 30.61 13.85 -19.18
CA TYR A 16 30.55 15.21 -19.65
C TYR A 16 31.92 15.88 -19.56
N VAL A 17 32.17 16.83 -20.45
CA VAL A 17 33.39 17.63 -20.47
C VAL A 17 33.10 19.11 -20.53
N VAL A 18 33.95 19.90 -19.87
CA VAL A 18 33.95 21.35 -19.92
C VAL A 18 35.34 21.81 -20.36
N LEU A 19 35.40 22.55 -21.46
CA LEU A 19 36.65 23.08 -22.02
C LEU A 19 36.91 24.50 -21.52
N ALA A 20 38.07 24.73 -20.91
CA ALA A 20 38.41 26.04 -20.36
C ALA A 20 38.74 27.07 -21.48
N PRO A 21 38.30 28.33 -21.35
CA PRO A 21 38.64 29.38 -22.31
C PRO A 21 40.15 29.69 -22.29
N GLY A 22 40.71 30.00 -23.46
CA GLY A 22 42.13 30.39 -23.62
C GLY A 22 43.13 29.24 -23.75
N TYR A 23 42.64 27.99 -23.85
CA TYR A 23 43.47 26.81 -24.13
C TYR A 23 43.14 26.25 -25.51
N ASP A 24 44.18 25.85 -26.24
CA ASP A 24 44.03 25.04 -27.45
C ASP A 24 43.98 23.57 -27.01
N VAL A 25 42.81 22.94 -27.20
CA VAL A 25 42.52 21.59 -26.70
C VAL A 25 42.23 20.71 -27.91
N THR A 26 42.88 19.55 -27.98
CA THR A 26 42.64 18.58 -29.06
C THR A 26 41.70 17.46 -28.61
N ALA A 27 41.17 16.69 -29.56
CA ALA A 27 40.38 15.49 -29.25
C ALA A 27 41.15 14.49 -28.38
N GLU A 28 42.45 14.33 -28.63
CA GLU A 28 43.33 13.47 -27.83
C GLU A 28 43.47 13.95 -26.38
N ASP A 29 43.44 15.26 -26.14
CA ASP A 29 43.49 15.82 -24.79
C ASP A 29 42.20 15.54 -24.00
N ILE A 30 41.06 15.59 -24.68
CA ILE A 30 39.75 15.25 -24.09
C ILE A 30 39.70 13.76 -23.77
N VAL A 31 40.11 12.88 -24.71
CA VAL A 31 40.16 11.43 -24.49
C VAL A 31 41.07 11.07 -23.33
N ARG A 32 42.28 11.65 -23.26
CA ARG A 32 43.19 11.43 -22.11
C ARG A 32 42.62 11.93 -20.79
N ALA A 33 41.83 12.99 -20.80
CA ALA A 33 41.16 13.48 -19.59
C ALA A 33 40.04 12.52 -19.16
N LEU A 34 39.26 12.00 -20.12
CA LEU A 34 38.21 11.00 -19.89
C LEU A 34 38.79 9.70 -19.32
N GLU A 35 39.89 9.19 -19.88
CA GLU A 35 40.58 7.99 -19.40
C GLU A 35 41.08 8.12 -17.95
N ARG A 36 41.55 9.31 -17.55
CA ARG A 36 42.00 9.58 -16.17
C ARG A 36 40.88 9.49 -15.14
N GLU A 37 39.66 9.83 -15.54
CA GLU A 37 38.45 9.68 -14.72
C GLU A 37 37.78 8.31 -14.92
N GLY A 38 38.45 7.38 -15.61
CA GLY A 38 37.99 6.00 -15.80
C GLY A 38 37.00 5.81 -16.94
N VAL A 39 36.69 6.84 -17.72
CA VAL A 39 35.77 6.76 -18.88
C VAL A 39 36.52 6.12 -20.05
N THR A 40 36.21 4.87 -20.37
CA THR A 40 36.93 4.06 -21.37
C THR A 40 36.01 3.50 -22.46
N GLN A 41 34.70 3.57 -22.26
CA GLN A 41 33.69 3.00 -23.15
C GLN A 41 32.65 4.04 -23.56
N GLY A 42 32.10 3.88 -24.76
CA GLY A 42 30.95 4.67 -25.22
C GLY A 42 31.24 6.14 -25.58
N ILE A 43 32.50 6.49 -25.86
CA ILE A 43 32.92 7.83 -26.29
C ILE A 43 32.49 8.06 -27.75
N SER A 44 31.73 9.12 -28.02
CA SER A 44 31.32 9.49 -29.39
C SER A 44 32.31 10.45 -30.03
N ALA A 45 32.78 10.10 -31.23
CA ALA A 45 33.66 10.95 -32.02
C ALA A 45 32.96 12.25 -32.48
N GLU A 46 31.66 12.16 -32.77
CA GLU A 46 30.82 13.28 -33.19
C GLU A 46 30.64 14.29 -32.04
N ALA A 47 30.33 13.81 -30.85
CA ALA A 47 30.15 14.65 -29.67
C ALA A 47 31.46 15.34 -29.23
N LEU A 48 32.61 14.67 -29.42
CA LEU A 48 33.92 15.29 -29.22
C LEU A 48 34.17 16.44 -30.20
N GLN A 49 33.81 16.27 -31.48
CA GLN A 49 33.93 17.35 -32.47
C GLN A 49 33.01 18.52 -32.16
N GLU A 50 31.79 18.25 -31.68
CA GLU A 50 30.86 19.28 -31.22
C GLU A 50 31.42 20.06 -30.03
N ALA A 51 31.97 19.37 -29.02
CA ALA A 51 32.59 20.03 -27.87
C ALA A 51 33.80 20.91 -28.28
N LEU A 52 34.60 20.48 -29.25
CA LEU A 52 35.76 21.22 -29.75
C LEU A 52 35.39 22.46 -30.56
N SER A 53 34.35 22.35 -31.38
CA SER A 53 33.83 23.45 -32.22
C SER A 53 32.85 24.38 -31.48
N GLY A 54 32.35 23.95 -30.33
CA GLY A 54 31.41 24.68 -29.49
C GLY A 54 32.03 25.77 -28.59
N GLU A 55 31.16 26.43 -27.82
CA GLU A 55 31.53 27.52 -26.92
C GLU A 55 32.31 27.00 -25.70
N ARG A 56 33.35 27.74 -25.31
CA ARG A 56 34.17 27.41 -24.14
C ARG A 56 33.41 27.70 -22.84
N GLY A 57 33.61 26.87 -21.83
CA GLY A 57 32.94 26.98 -20.53
C GLY A 57 31.56 26.33 -20.44
N ILE A 58 31.06 25.72 -21.52
CA ILE A 58 29.82 24.95 -21.56
C ILE A 58 30.12 23.45 -21.33
N THR A 59 29.13 22.73 -20.81
CA THR A 59 29.20 21.29 -20.56
C THR A 59 28.67 20.52 -21.78
N TYR A 60 29.48 19.61 -22.31
CA TYR A 60 29.13 18.75 -23.44
C TYR A 60 29.11 17.29 -22.98
N GLN A 61 28.08 16.54 -23.32
CA GLN A 61 28.06 15.09 -23.12
C GLN A 61 28.85 14.42 -24.23
N VAL A 62 29.82 13.59 -23.88
CA VAL A 62 30.76 13.01 -24.85
C VAL A 62 30.85 11.49 -24.76
N ALA A 63 30.25 10.87 -23.72
CA ALA A 63 30.16 9.43 -23.60
C ALA A 63 28.81 8.96 -23.05
N TRP A 64 28.35 7.80 -23.52
CA TRP A 64 27.12 7.12 -23.10
C TRP A 64 27.41 5.64 -22.78
N GLY A 65 26.78 5.09 -21.75
CA GLY A 65 26.84 3.67 -21.45
C GLY A 65 26.25 2.82 -22.58
N ILE A 66 26.82 1.64 -22.82
CA ILE A 66 26.45 0.78 -23.94
C ILE A 66 25.26 -0.09 -23.52
N VAL A 67 24.08 0.24 -24.05
CA VAL A 67 22.86 -0.57 -23.90
C VAL A 67 22.77 -1.66 -24.96
N PRO A 68 22.26 -2.87 -24.63
CA PRO A 68 21.88 -3.85 -25.64
C PRO A 68 20.92 -3.22 -26.65
N SER A 69 21.05 -3.56 -27.93
CA SER A 69 20.26 -2.96 -29.00
C SER A 69 18.75 -3.11 -28.74
N ALA A 70 17.97 -2.08 -29.07
CA ALA A 70 16.51 -2.04 -28.88
C ALA A 70 15.78 -3.28 -29.45
N SER A 71 16.30 -3.83 -30.55
CA SER A 71 15.81 -5.07 -31.17
C SER A 71 15.98 -6.33 -30.29
N ALA A 72 17.02 -6.39 -29.46
CA ALA A 72 17.22 -7.49 -28.52
C ALA A 72 16.21 -7.41 -27.36
N LEU A 73 15.86 -6.20 -26.93
CA LEU A 73 14.92 -5.93 -25.84
C LEU A 73 13.46 -6.26 -26.21
N GLU A 74 13.04 -5.99 -27.45
CA GLU A 74 11.69 -6.33 -27.94
C GLU A 74 11.46 -7.86 -28.07
N SER A 75 12.53 -8.63 -28.22
CA SER A 75 12.46 -10.09 -28.38
C SER A 75 12.45 -10.90 -27.07
N LEU A 76 12.66 -10.24 -25.93
CA LEU A 76 12.68 -10.91 -24.63
C LEU A 76 11.25 -11.33 -24.22
N PRO A 77 10.99 -12.62 -23.95
CA PRO A 77 9.73 -13.04 -23.37
C PRO A 77 9.48 -12.32 -22.06
N LYS A 78 8.22 -11.91 -21.96
CA LYS A 78 7.67 -11.08 -20.91
C LYS A 78 7.87 -11.75 -19.54
N PRO A 79 8.32 -11.01 -18.50
CA PRO A 79 8.34 -11.55 -17.15
C PRO A 79 6.94 -12.03 -16.76
N ASN A 80 6.89 -13.22 -16.17
CA ASN A 80 5.63 -13.81 -15.71
C ASN A 80 5.47 -13.55 -14.21
N LEU A 81 4.27 -13.16 -13.82
CA LEU A 81 3.91 -13.07 -12.41
C LEU A 81 3.61 -14.47 -11.89
N LEU A 82 4.28 -14.84 -10.80
CA LEU A 82 3.93 -16.01 -10.02
C LEU A 82 3.13 -15.56 -8.81
N PHE A 83 1.82 -15.74 -8.85
CA PHE A 83 0.95 -15.50 -7.72
C PHE A 83 1.01 -16.64 -6.70
N ASN A 84 1.20 -16.31 -5.42
CA ASN A 84 1.39 -17.28 -4.35
C ASN A 84 0.08 -17.91 -3.85
N TYR A 85 -1.09 -17.43 -4.28
CA TYR A 85 -2.41 -17.88 -3.81
C TYR A 85 -3.21 -18.51 -4.97
N PRO A 86 -2.88 -19.73 -5.40
CA PRO A 86 -3.47 -20.34 -6.60
C PRO A 86 -4.99 -20.51 -6.52
N GLU A 87 -5.55 -20.65 -5.33
CA GLU A 87 -6.99 -20.78 -5.07
C GLU A 87 -7.75 -19.44 -5.13
N SER A 88 -7.05 -18.30 -5.17
CA SER A 88 -7.69 -16.97 -5.23
C SER A 88 -7.67 -16.36 -6.63
N ARG A 89 -8.23 -17.10 -7.57
CA ARG A 89 -8.41 -16.64 -8.96
C ARG A 89 -9.69 -15.83 -9.11
N GLY A 90 -9.60 -14.78 -9.91
CA GLY A 90 -10.68 -13.83 -10.17
C GLY A 90 -10.97 -12.92 -8.97
N ARG A 91 -11.48 -11.74 -9.26
CA ARG A 91 -11.84 -10.75 -8.24
C ARG A 91 -12.95 -11.29 -7.32
N PRO A 92 -12.73 -11.34 -6.00
CA PRO A 92 -13.75 -11.75 -5.06
C PRO A 92 -14.88 -10.70 -4.98
N PRO A 93 -16.09 -11.11 -4.55
CA PRO A 93 -17.18 -10.16 -4.36
C PRO A 93 -16.86 -9.19 -3.22
N GLU A 94 -17.05 -7.89 -3.47
CA GLU A 94 -16.95 -6.84 -2.44
C GLU A 94 -18.24 -6.72 -1.61
N VAL A 95 -19.32 -7.37 -2.08
CA VAL A 95 -20.63 -7.31 -1.45
C VAL A 95 -21.21 -8.72 -1.34
N ILE A 96 -21.63 -9.10 -0.13
CA ILE A 96 -22.36 -10.35 0.12
C ILE A 96 -23.71 -10.01 0.75
N ARG A 97 -24.79 -10.59 0.23
CA ARG A 97 -26.14 -10.43 0.79
C ARG A 97 -26.43 -11.57 1.75
N VAL A 98 -26.94 -11.25 2.93
CA VAL A 98 -27.34 -12.27 3.91
C VAL A 98 -28.54 -13.04 3.36
N GLY A 99 -28.37 -14.36 3.24
CA GLY A 99 -29.36 -15.29 2.70
C GLY A 99 -29.02 -16.73 3.06
N PRO A 100 -29.77 -17.72 2.54
CA PRO A 100 -29.58 -19.13 2.87
C PRO A 100 -28.17 -19.67 2.62
N ASN A 101 -27.46 -19.09 1.64
CA ASN A 101 -26.13 -19.55 1.23
C ASN A 101 -24.98 -18.76 1.87
N PHE A 102 -25.26 -17.77 2.72
CA PHE A 102 -24.24 -16.85 3.26
C PHE A 102 -23.05 -17.60 3.86
N GLY A 103 -23.29 -18.62 4.71
CA GLY A 103 -22.19 -19.37 5.33
C GLY A 103 -21.27 -20.06 4.33
N SER A 104 -21.82 -20.61 3.25
CA SER A 104 -21.03 -21.23 2.18
C SER A 104 -20.25 -20.21 1.35
N GLU A 105 -20.86 -19.06 1.04
CA GLU A 105 -20.23 -17.96 0.32
C GLU A 105 -19.10 -17.35 1.14
N TRP A 106 -19.34 -17.11 2.44
CA TRP A 106 -18.36 -16.60 3.38
C TRP A 106 -17.17 -17.55 3.54
N LYS A 107 -17.44 -18.86 3.70
CA LYS A 107 -16.37 -19.87 3.79
C LYS A 107 -15.53 -19.93 2.52
N ARG A 108 -16.15 -19.85 1.34
CA ARG A 108 -15.45 -19.82 0.04
C ARG A 108 -14.62 -18.54 -0.14
N LEU A 109 -15.11 -17.40 0.36
CA LEU A 109 -14.36 -16.15 0.36
C LEU A 109 -13.11 -16.31 1.23
N MET A 110 -13.26 -16.75 2.48
CA MET A 110 -12.15 -16.88 3.42
C MET A 110 -11.14 -17.98 3.05
N SER A 111 -11.55 -19.01 2.30
CA SER A 111 -10.63 -20.06 1.84
C SER A 111 -9.63 -19.60 0.78
N ARG A 112 -9.79 -18.39 0.23
CA ARG A 112 -8.85 -17.76 -0.70
C ARG A 112 -7.53 -17.33 -0.05
N GLY A 113 -7.47 -17.37 1.28
CA GLY A 113 -6.33 -16.93 2.06
C GLY A 113 -6.49 -15.51 2.57
N VAL A 114 -5.68 -15.17 3.57
CA VAL A 114 -5.68 -13.88 4.23
C VAL A 114 -4.25 -13.36 4.26
N VAL A 115 -4.08 -12.08 4.00
CA VAL A 115 -2.79 -11.38 4.01
C VAL A 115 -2.83 -10.17 4.92
N ASN A 116 -1.68 -9.83 5.49
CA ASN A 116 -1.44 -8.59 6.21
C ASN A 116 -0.63 -7.62 5.34
N THR A 117 -0.57 -6.35 5.72
CA THR A 117 0.33 -5.37 5.09
C THR A 117 1.78 -5.89 5.07
N GLY A 118 2.44 -5.76 3.93
CA GLY A 118 3.79 -6.24 3.67
C GLY A 118 3.89 -7.71 3.25
N ALA A 119 2.78 -8.47 3.22
CA ALA A 119 2.82 -9.87 2.79
C ALA A 119 3.22 -10.01 1.32
N ASN A 120 4.00 -11.04 1.01
CA ASN A 120 4.43 -11.36 -0.35
C ASN A 120 3.32 -12.05 -1.13
N LEU A 121 2.74 -11.34 -2.10
CA LEU A 121 1.65 -11.81 -2.95
C LEU A 121 2.14 -12.61 -4.14
N GLY A 122 3.33 -12.29 -4.65
CA GLY A 122 3.87 -12.97 -5.80
C GLY A 122 5.23 -12.45 -6.22
N PHE A 123 5.85 -13.20 -7.12
CA PHE A 123 7.17 -12.89 -7.66
C PHE A 123 7.07 -12.46 -9.11
N VAL A 124 7.87 -11.46 -9.47
CA VAL A 124 8.13 -11.11 -10.86
C VAL A 124 9.21 -12.06 -11.35
N ARG A 125 8.81 -13.16 -12.01
CA ARG A 125 9.78 -14.07 -12.63
C ARG A 125 10.26 -13.46 -13.94
N SER A 126 11.46 -12.87 -13.90
CA SER A 126 12.24 -12.64 -15.13
C SER A 126 12.75 -14.00 -15.63
N PRO A 127 12.41 -14.43 -16.86
CA PRO A 127 12.95 -15.66 -17.42
C PRO A 127 14.47 -15.61 -17.70
N TYR A 128 15.14 -14.48 -17.45
CA TYR A 128 16.55 -14.25 -17.77
C TYR A 128 17.37 -13.69 -16.62
N ALA A 129 18.67 -14.03 -16.61
CA ALA A 129 19.68 -13.13 -16.09
C ALA A 129 19.55 -11.81 -16.87
N LEU A 130 19.29 -10.70 -16.17
CA LEU A 130 19.16 -9.39 -16.81
C LEU A 130 20.38 -9.18 -17.73
N PRO A 131 20.19 -8.81 -19.02
CA PRO A 131 21.32 -8.46 -19.90
C PRO A 131 22.23 -7.47 -19.17
N THR A 132 23.55 -7.51 -19.28
CA THR A 132 24.37 -6.47 -18.64
C THR A 132 24.51 -5.26 -19.56
N VAL A 133 24.42 -4.06 -18.99
CA VAL A 133 24.82 -2.79 -19.58
C VAL A 133 26.25 -2.52 -19.17
N THR A 134 27.10 -2.06 -20.09
CA THR A 134 28.45 -1.62 -19.75
C THR A 134 28.42 -0.12 -19.49
N THR A 135 28.73 0.29 -18.26
CA THR A 135 28.90 1.71 -17.90
C THR A 135 30.02 2.35 -18.73
N VAL A 136 30.08 3.68 -18.75
CA VAL A 136 31.19 4.39 -19.42
C VAL A 136 32.55 4.08 -18.77
N THR A 137 32.54 3.56 -17.53
CA THR A 137 33.73 3.13 -16.79
C THR A 137 34.08 1.65 -16.96
N GLY A 138 33.33 0.90 -17.76
CA GLY A 138 33.59 -0.53 -18.03
C GLY A 138 32.98 -1.50 -17.02
N ASP A 139 32.27 -1.02 -16.00
CA ASP A 139 31.54 -1.88 -15.06
C ASP A 139 30.30 -2.48 -15.77
N GLU A 140 30.08 -3.79 -15.62
CA GLU A 140 28.84 -4.46 -16.03
C GLU A 140 27.75 -4.29 -14.97
N VAL A 141 26.62 -3.67 -15.35
CA VAL A 141 25.45 -3.47 -14.50
C VAL A 141 24.25 -4.23 -15.05
N PRO A 142 23.37 -4.80 -14.22
CA PRO A 142 22.15 -5.45 -14.71
C PRO A 142 21.24 -4.45 -15.44
N PHE A 143 20.88 -4.76 -16.69
CA PHE A 143 19.89 -4.03 -17.48
C PHE A 143 18.49 -4.33 -16.93
N VAL A 144 17.91 -3.35 -16.25
CA VAL A 144 16.51 -3.42 -15.85
C VAL A 144 15.68 -2.94 -17.03
N ALA A 145 14.96 -3.85 -17.69
CA ALA A 145 14.03 -3.50 -18.76
C ALA A 145 12.94 -2.58 -18.22
N THR A 146 13.12 -1.27 -18.41
CA THR A 146 12.07 -0.27 -18.19
C THR A 146 11.06 -0.42 -19.32
N GLY A 147 9.90 -1.01 -19.04
CA GLY A 147 8.85 -1.17 -20.05
C GLY A 147 7.91 -2.35 -19.87
N TYR A 148 8.13 -3.24 -18.89
CA TYR A 148 7.09 -4.20 -18.53
C TYR A 148 6.13 -3.57 -17.53
N GLU A 149 4.93 -3.23 -17.99
CA GLU A 149 3.83 -2.87 -17.09
C GLU A 149 3.39 -4.12 -16.34
N ILE A 150 3.96 -4.31 -15.16
CA ILE A 150 3.43 -5.25 -14.17
C ILE A 150 2.03 -4.74 -13.83
N LYS A 151 1.02 -5.51 -14.24
CA LYS A 151 -0.37 -5.26 -13.88
C LYS A 151 -0.54 -5.43 -12.37
N LEU A 152 -0.77 -4.31 -11.68
CA LEU A 152 -1.03 -4.26 -10.25
C LEU A 152 -2.50 -3.94 -10.04
N GLY A 153 -3.18 -4.83 -9.32
CA GLY A 153 -4.50 -4.55 -8.80
C GLY A 153 -4.44 -3.63 -7.57
N PRO A 154 -5.60 -3.17 -7.09
CA PRO A 154 -5.73 -2.36 -5.89
C PRO A 154 -5.01 -2.95 -4.67
N ASN A 155 -4.54 -2.07 -3.78
CA ASN A 155 -3.94 -2.41 -2.48
C ASN A 155 -2.66 -3.25 -2.56
N THR A 156 -1.91 -3.08 -3.65
CA THR A 156 -0.62 -3.74 -3.85
C THR A 156 0.42 -2.77 -4.37
N ARG A 157 1.69 -3.10 -4.14
CA ARG A 157 2.82 -2.41 -4.75
C ARG A 157 3.96 -3.37 -5.06
N VAL A 158 4.80 -2.95 -5.97
CA VAL A 158 6.07 -3.63 -6.25
C VAL A 158 7.11 -3.17 -5.24
N THR A 159 7.97 -4.10 -4.83
CA THR A 159 9.13 -3.83 -3.97
C THR A 159 10.17 -2.97 -4.69
N PRO A 160 11.02 -2.20 -3.99
CA PRO A 160 11.99 -1.32 -4.63
C PRO A 160 12.97 -2.02 -5.58
N ASP A 161 13.22 -3.32 -5.36
CA ASP A 161 14.08 -4.17 -6.20
C ASP A 161 13.36 -4.66 -7.49
N GLY A 162 12.06 -4.43 -7.62
CA GLY A 162 11.26 -4.88 -8.76
C GLY A 162 10.89 -6.37 -8.74
N LEU A 163 11.21 -7.12 -7.68
CA LEU A 163 11.18 -8.59 -7.71
C LEU A 163 9.91 -9.19 -7.13
N LYS A 164 9.21 -8.47 -6.25
CA LYS A 164 8.03 -8.96 -5.53
C LYS A 164 6.89 -7.97 -5.57
N ILE A 165 5.68 -8.51 -5.59
CA ILE A 165 4.45 -7.77 -5.31
C ILE A 165 4.07 -8.03 -3.86
N ILE A 166 3.81 -6.97 -3.12
CA ILE A 166 3.43 -7.03 -1.71
C ILE A 166 2.11 -6.32 -1.46
N ALA A 167 1.41 -6.75 -0.42
CA ALA A 167 0.16 -6.12 0.02
C ALA A 167 0.44 -4.79 0.73
N ASP A 168 -0.31 -3.74 0.39
CA ASP A 168 -0.28 -2.48 1.16
C ASP A 168 -1.29 -2.48 2.30
N ARG A 169 -2.38 -3.24 2.15
CA ARG A 169 -3.45 -3.35 3.15
C ARG A 169 -3.73 -4.80 3.51
N PRO A 170 -4.21 -5.10 4.73
CA PRO A 170 -4.66 -6.44 5.08
C PRO A 170 -5.95 -6.78 4.31
N GLY A 171 -6.12 -8.04 3.92
CA GLY A 171 -7.22 -8.42 3.05
C GLY A 171 -7.16 -9.85 2.53
N ILE A 172 -7.92 -10.09 1.46
CA ILE A 172 -7.91 -11.35 0.70
C ILE A 172 -7.17 -11.09 -0.61
N PRO A 173 -6.03 -11.75 -0.87
CA PRO A 173 -5.31 -11.56 -2.12
C PRO A 173 -6.11 -12.17 -3.27
N TYR A 174 -6.02 -11.64 -4.49
CA TYR A 174 -6.60 -12.23 -5.68
C TYR A 174 -5.78 -11.91 -6.93
N GLU A 175 -5.97 -12.69 -7.99
CA GLU A 175 -5.42 -12.39 -9.31
C GLU A 175 -6.51 -12.47 -10.38
N ASP A 176 -6.71 -11.38 -11.11
CA ASP A 176 -7.64 -11.26 -12.24
C ASP A 176 -6.93 -10.70 -13.50
N GLU A 177 -7.70 -10.24 -14.50
CA GLU A 177 -7.16 -9.70 -15.75
C GLU A 177 -6.45 -8.34 -15.59
N GLU A 178 -6.74 -7.63 -14.49
CA GLU A 178 -6.16 -6.33 -14.11
C GLU A 178 -4.91 -6.49 -13.24
N GLY A 179 -4.65 -7.70 -12.72
CA GLY A 179 -3.40 -8.06 -12.04
C GLY A 179 -3.61 -8.69 -10.67
N ILE A 180 -2.56 -8.64 -9.85
CA ILE A 180 -2.61 -9.11 -8.45
C ILE A 180 -3.11 -7.98 -7.56
N GLY A 181 -4.21 -8.22 -6.85
CA GLY A 181 -4.85 -7.25 -5.96
C GLY A 181 -5.10 -7.82 -4.56
N VAL A 182 -5.54 -6.96 -3.65
CA VAL A 182 -6.03 -7.36 -2.33
C VAL A 182 -7.39 -6.74 -2.08
N LEU A 183 -8.39 -7.58 -1.80
CA LEU A 183 -9.70 -7.14 -1.30
C LEU A 183 -9.56 -6.77 0.18
N ASP A 184 -9.56 -5.48 0.46
CA ASP A 184 -9.37 -4.92 1.80
C ASP A 184 -10.68 -4.41 2.42
N HIS A 185 -11.82 -4.56 1.73
CA HIS A 185 -13.14 -4.13 2.20
C HIS A 185 -14.21 -5.16 1.83
N ILE A 186 -15.16 -5.39 2.74
CA ILE A 186 -16.35 -6.20 2.46
C ILE A 186 -17.62 -5.52 2.98
N THR A 187 -18.64 -5.46 2.12
CA THR A 187 -19.99 -5.03 2.50
C THR A 187 -20.91 -6.22 2.70
N ILE A 188 -21.51 -6.33 3.89
CA ILE A 188 -22.55 -7.31 4.19
C ILE A 188 -23.91 -6.61 4.17
N ILE A 189 -24.76 -6.99 3.23
CA ILE A 189 -26.13 -6.48 3.14
C ILE A 189 -27.06 -7.39 3.94
N GLY A 190 -27.44 -6.92 5.11
CA GLY A 190 -28.31 -7.62 6.06
C GLY A 190 -27.71 -7.60 7.46
N ASP A 191 -28.36 -8.33 8.36
CA ASP A 191 -27.95 -8.42 9.75
C ASP A 191 -26.96 -9.55 9.99
N ILE A 192 -26.04 -9.34 10.93
CA ILE A 192 -25.21 -10.42 11.48
C ILE A 192 -26.00 -11.09 12.59
N GLY A 193 -26.24 -12.39 12.44
CA GLY A 193 -27.11 -13.17 13.33
C GLY A 193 -27.13 -14.65 12.97
N PRO A 194 -28.22 -15.39 13.26
CA PRO A 194 -28.27 -16.85 13.09
C PRO A 194 -27.97 -17.35 11.68
N ARG A 195 -28.25 -16.54 10.64
CA ARG A 195 -27.98 -16.91 9.24
C ARG A 195 -26.52 -16.70 8.84
N THR A 196 -25.82 -15.79 9.50
CA THR A 196 -24.42 -15.48 9.20
C THR A 196 -23.45 -16.22 10.09
N GLY A 197 -23.84 -16.45 11.35
CA GLY A 197 -22.89 -16.76 12.41
C GLY A 197 -21.97 -15.57 12.71
N ASN A 198 -20.88 -15.85 13.41
CA ASN A 198 -19.83 -14.88 13.69
C ASN A 198 -19.04 -14.56 12.41
N VAL A 199 -18.66 -13.29 12.25
CA VAL A 199 -17.98 -12.80 11.05
C VAL A 199 -16.60 -12.28 11.44
N SER A 200 -15.57 -12.72 10.71
CA SER A 200 -14.21 -12.21 10.86
C SER A 200 -13.60 -11.94 9.48
N PHE A 201 -13.06 -10.75 9.28
CA PHE A 201 -12.45 -10.34 8.02
C PHE A 201 -11.17 -9.50 8.27
N PRO A 202 -10.08 -9.72 7.51
CA PRO A 202 -8.80 -9.02 7.72
C PRO A 202 -8.83 -7.53 7.33
N GLY A 203 -9.72 -7.13 6.43
CA GLY A 203 -9.88 -5.75 6.00
C GLY A 203 -11.06 -5.04 6.68
N ASP A 204 -11.47 -3.92 6.13
CA ASP A 204 -12.62 -3.15 6.57
C ASP A 204 -13.93 -3.95 6.37
N ILE A 205 -14.85 -3.84 7.33
CA ILE A 205 -16.18 -4.46 7.27
C ILE A 205 -17.24 -3.36 7.30
N THR A 206 -18.16 -3.38 6.34
CA THR A 206 -19.40 -2.59 6.40
C THR A 206 -20.60 -3.53 6.52
N VAL A 207 -21.30 -3.49 7.65
CA VAL A 207 -22.59 -4.16 7.85
C VAL A 207 -23.70 -3.15 7.58
N ARG A 208 -24.54 -3.36 6.56
CA ARG A 208 -25.67 -2.47 6.24
C ARG A 208 -26.89 -2.67 7.16
N GLY A 209 -26.87 -3.72 7.98
CA GLY A 209 -27.88 -4.01 9.00
C GLY A 209 -27.35 -3.86 10.43
N SER A 210 -27.95 -4.63 11.34
CA SER A 210 -27.58 -4.69 12.76
C SER A 210 -26.75 -5.93 13.08
N ILE A 211 -26.06 -5.92 14.22
CA ILE A 211 -25.38 -7.11 14.77
C ILE A 211 -26.20 -7.58 15.98
N HIS A 212 -26.78 -8.78 15.89
CA HIS A 212 -27.65 -9.33 16.94
C HIS A 212 -26.86 -9.85 18.13
N ALA A 213 -27.50 -9.86 19.31
CA ALA A 213 -26.93 -10.37 20.55
C ALA A 213 -26.49 -11.85 20.42
N GLY A 214 -25.39 -12.22 21.07
CA GLY A 214 -24.79 -13.55 20.97
C GLY A 214 -23.98 -13.80 19.68
N PHE A 215 -23.85 -12.79 18.80
CA PHE A 215 -23.01 -12.86 17.61
C PHE A 215 -21.89 -11.82 17.67
N SER A 216 -20.76 -12.14 17.04
CA SER A 216 -19.57 -11.29 17.06
C SER A 216 -19.10 -10.92 15.66
N VAL A 217 -18.58 -9.70 15.53
CA VAL A 217 -17.84 -9.24 14.34
C VAL A 217 -16.42 -8.83 14.73
N SER A 218 -15.41 -9.36 14.02
CA SER A 218 -14.00 -9.02 14.27
C SER A 218 -13.24 -8.60 13.00
N THR A 219 -12.46 -7.53 13.09
CA THR A 219 -11.61 -7.04 11.99
C THR A 219 -10.26 -6.48 12.48
N SER A 220 -9.21 -6.65 11.67
CA SER A 220 -7.93 -5.95 11.85
C SER A 220 -7.89 -4.53 11.31
N SER A 221 -9.00 -4.04 10.75
CA SER A 221 -9.16 -2.69 10.23
C SER A 221 -10.41 -2.05 10.82
N ASN A 222 -11.24 -1.34 10.05
CA ASN A 222 -12.39 -0.59 10.54
C ASN A 222 -13.70 -1.38 10.41
N LEU A 223 -14.65 -1.11 11.32
CA LEU A 223 -16.00 -1.66 11.30
C LEU A 223 -17.02 -0.51 11.20
N LEU A 224 -17.88 -0.57 10.18
CA LEU A 224 -19.04 0.29 10.03
C LEU A 224 -20.32 -0.54 10.16
N VAL A 225 -21.21 -0.15 11.07
CA VAL A 225 -22.52 -0.78 11.30
C VAL A 225 -23.61 0.24 10.97
N GLY A 226 -24.44 -0.07 9.99
CA GLY A 226 -25.53 0.82 9.54
C GLY A 226 -26.76 0.79 10.44
N GLY A 227 -26.93 -0.28 11.23
CA GLY A 227 -28.00 -0.43 12.20
C GLY A 227 -27.53 -0.30 13.65
N ASN A 228 -28.13 -1.09 14.54
CA ASN A 228 -27.76 -1.15 15.95
C ASN A 228 -26.72 -2.25 16.21
N LEU A 229 -25.98 -2.09 17.30
CA LEU A 229 -25.05 -3.09 17.80
C LEU A 229 -25.58 -3.68 19.11
N TRP A 230 -26.09 -4.92 19.05
CA TRP A 230 -26.57 -5.68 20.20
C TRP A 230 -25.63 -6.83 20.59
N GLY A 231 -24.70 -7.20 19.71
CA GLY A 231 -23.67 -8.23 19.94
C GLY A 231 -22.28 -7.66 20.25
N SER A 232 -21.27 -8.52 20.14
CA SER A 232 -19.86 -8.16 20.34
C SER A 232 -19.21 -7.63 19.06
N ALA A 233 -18.28 -6.69 19.21
CA ALA A 233 -17.53 -6.14 18.08
C ALA A 233 -16.09 -5.81 18.46
N THR A 234 -15.12 -6.28 17.66
CA THR A 234 -13.70 -6.00 17.89
C THR A 234 -13.06 -5.49 16.59
N ALA A 235 -12.48 -4.31 16.63
CA ALA A 235 -11.76 -3.72 15.51
C ALA A 235 -10.40 -3.18 15.97
N ARG A 236 -9.33 -3.43 15.21
CA ARG A 236 -8.04 -2.74 15.46
C ARG A 236 -8.07 -1.29 14.97
N GLY A 237 -8.91 -1.00 13.99
CA GLY A 237 -9.27 0.36 13.57
C GLY A 237 -10.47 0.90 14.35
N LYS A 238 -11.24 1.77 13.70
CA LYS A 238 -12.41 2.43 14.27
C LYS A 238 -13.66 1.56 14.22
N ILE A 239 -14.55 1.71 15.19
CA ILE A 239 -15.92 1.18 15.16
C ILE A 239 -16.88 2.36 15.04
N VAL A 240 -17.68 2.38 13.98
CA VAL A 240 -18.72 3.39 13.77
C VAL A 240 -20.07 2.69 13.66
N VAL A 241 -20.99 3.04 14.56
CA VAL A 241 -22.35 2.50 14.61
C VAL A 241 -23.32 3.64 14.32
N ALA A 242 -24.04 3.59 13.20
CA ALA A 242 -24.99 4.63 12.83
C ALA A 242 -26.21 4.66 13.77
N GLY A 243 -26.59 3.51 14.33
CA GLY A 243 -27.60 3.38 15.37
C GLY A 243 -27.00 3.49 16.78
N GLY A 244 -27.62 2.77 17.71
CA GLY A 244 -27.15 2.67 19.10
C GLY A 244 -26.43 1.37 19.41
N ILE A 245 -25.67 1.41 20.50
CA ILE A 245 -25.05 0.24 21.13
C ILE A 245 -25.90 -0.14 22.33
N THR A 246 -26.43 -1.37 22.34
CA THR A 246 -27.19 -1.93 23.47
C THR A 246 -26.87 -3.42 23.60
N ALA A 247 -25.70 -3.71 24.15
CA ALA A 247 -25.09 -5.04 24.14
C ALA A 247 -24.76 -5.49 25.57
N PRO A 248 -25.78 -5.82 26.39
CA PRO A 248 -25.57 -6.25 27.77
C PRO A 248 -24.81 -7.56 27.82
N GLY A 249 -23.68 -7.59 28.54
CA GLY A 249 -22.82 -8.76 28.66
C GLY A 249 -21.90 -9.01 27.47
N GLU A 250 -21.95 -8.15 26.45
CA GLU A 250 -21.08 -8.20 25.27
C GLU A 250 -19.95 -7.16 25.40
N LEU A 251 -18.87 -7.35 24.65
CA LEU A 251 -17.71 -6.47 24.67
C LEU A 251 -17.53 -5.80 23.31
N ILE A 252 -17.37 -4.47 23.32
CA ILE A 252 -17.04 -3.67 22.14
C ILE A 252 -15.66 -3.06 22.34
N GLU A 253 -14.73 -3.42 21.46
CA GLU A 253 -13.32 -3.01 21.55
C GLU A 253 -12.81 -2.41 20.26
N SER A 254 -12.27 -1.19 20.33
CA SER A 254 -11.63 -0.50 19.21
C SER A 254 -10.18 -0.10 19.50
N GLY A 255 -9.31 -0.21 18.50
CA GLY A 255 -7.95 0.32 18.59
C GLY A 255 -7.81 1.80 18.22
N GLN A 256 -8.81 2.43 17.59
CA GLN A 256 -8.70 3.81 17.10
C GLN A 256 -9.90 4.73 17.40
N GLY A 257 -10.98 4.22 17.98
CA GLY A 257 -12.13 5.03 18.37
C GLY A 257 -13.47 4.32 18.16
N ILE A 258 -14.44 4.69 19.00
CA ILE A 258 -15.83 4.23 18.89
C ILE A 258 -16.72 5.45 18.68
N SER A 259 -17.59 5.39 17.67
CA SER A 259 -18.64 6.40 17.46
C SER A 259 -20.01 5.74 17.38
N CYS A 260 -21.00 6.27 18.09
CA CYS A 260 -22.38 5.80 18.02
C CYS A 260 -23.39 6.90 18.37
N ARG A 261 -24.66 6.71 18.00
CA ARG A 261 -25.72 7.66 18.34
C ARG A 261 -26.07 7.65 19.83
N PHE A 262 -26.14 6.46 20.43
CA PHE A 262 -26.38 6.28 21.86
C PHE A 262 -25.76 4.96 22.33
N CYS A 263 -25.46 4.85 23.62
CA CYS A 263 -24.88 3.64 24.20
C CYS A 263 -25.54 3.33 25.54
N GLU A 264 -26.20 2.19 25.65
CA GLU A 264 -27.00 1.79 26.81
C GLU A 264 -26.62 0.40 27.30
N ASN A 265 -26.48 0.24 28.62
CA ASN A 265 -26.22 -1.06 29.28
C ASN A 265 -25.08 -1.86 28.63
N SER A 266 -24.01 -1.20 28.19
CA SER A 266 -22.95 -1.81 27.38
C SER A 266 -21.56 -1.56 27.95
N VAL A 267 -20.59 -2.41 27.60
CA VAL A 267 -19.17 -2.21 27.90
C VAL A 267 -18.43 -1.87 26.61
N ILE A 268 -17.95 -0.63 26.51
CA ILE A 268 -17.20 -0.13 25.36
C ILE A 268 -15.79 0.28 25.80
N ARG A 269 -14.79 -0.17 25.04
CA ARG A 269 -13.37 0.10 25.30
C ARG A 269 -12.68 0.56 24.04
N SER A 270 -11.85 1.59 24.14
CA SER A 270 -11.15 2.12 22.99
C SER A 270 -9.77 2.69 23.32
N SER A 271 -8.76 2.36 22.53
CA SER A 271 -7.48 3.10 22.61
C SER A 271 -7.59 4.51 22.01
N GLY A 272 -8.55 4.75 21.11
CA GLY A 272 -8.87 6.09 20.61
C GLY A 272 -10.12 6.70 21.27
N PRO A 273 -10.62 7.85 20.77
CA PRO A 273 -11.71 8.58 21.41
C PRO A 273 -13.05 7.84 21.34
N ILE A 274 -13.91 8.07 22.32
CA ILE A 274 -15.29 7.57 22.32
C ILE A 274 -16.22 8.75 22.11
N VAL A 275 -16.98 8.73 21.02
CA VAL A 275 -17.93 9.77 20.65
C VAL A 275 -19.35 9.19 20.68
N VAL A 276 -20.21 9.78 21.50
CA VAL A 276 -21.62 9.39 21.63
C VAL A 276 -22.48 10.61 21.35
N GLU A 277 -23.39 10.55 20.38
CA GLU A 277 -24.15 11.77 20.02
C GLU A 277 -25.15 12.17 21.11
N ASN A 278 -26.05 11.26 21.52
CA ASN A 278 -27.21 11.62 22.34
C ASN A 278 -27.04 11.28 23.82
N ALA A 279 -26.76 10.01 24.13
CA ALA A 279 -26.73 9.58 25.52
C ALA A 279 -25.86 8.35 25.76
N LEU A 280 -25.13 8.39 26.86
CA LEU A 280 -24.39 7.27 27.44
C LEU A 280 -25.05 6.88 28.76
N ILE A 281 -25.75 5.74 28.80
CA ILE A 281 -26.68 5.40 29.90
C ILE A 281 -26.33 4.03 30.48
N HIS A 282 -26.08 3.96 31.79
CA HIS A 282 -25.82 2.71 32.51
C HIS A 282 -24.72 1.83 31.85
N SER A 283 -23.74 2.47 31.21
CA SER A 283 -22.68 1.82 30.44
C SER A 283 -21.32 1.99 31.11
N VAL A 284 -20.38 1.11 30.77
CA VAL A 284 -18.97 1.24 31.10
C VAL A 284 -18.24 1.70 29.85
N ALA A 285 -17.71 2.92 29.86
CA ALA A 285 -16.91 3.48 28.77
C ALA A 285 -15.48 3.75 29.26
N GLU A 286 -14.51 3.05 28.69
CA GLU A 286 -13.09 3.21 29.05
C GLU A 286 -12.27 3.56 27.80
N THR A 287 -11.50 4.64 27.86
CA THR A 287 -10.62 5.07 26.75
C THR A 287 -9.28 5.62 27.21
N GLU A 288 -8.27 5.45 26.37
CA GLU A 288 -6.95 6.07 26.49
C GLU A 288 -6.91 7.52 25.98
N GLU A 289 -8.01 8.04 25.43
CA GLU A 289 -8.16 9.43 24.99
C GLU A 289 -9.33 10.13 25.69
N GLU A 290 -10.26 10.74 24.94
CA GLU A 290 -11.40 11.50 25.44
C GLU A 290 -12.74 10.79 25.19
N VAL A 291 -13.71 11.09 26.06
CA VAL A 291 -15.12 10.72 25.88
C VAL A 291 -15.92 11.98 25.61
N ASN A 292 -16.56 12.07 24.45
CA ASN A 292 -17.40 13.21 24.05
C ASN A 292 -18.85 12.77 23.88
N VAL A 293 -19.73 13.38 24.67
CA VAL A 293 -21.19 13.20 24.64
C VAL A 293 -21.88 14.55 24.40
N THR A 294 -21.60 15.17 23.24
CA THR A 294 -21.91 16.58 22.97
C THR A 294 -22.85 16.80 21.77
N GLY A 295 -23.59 15.79 21.34
CA GLY A 295 -24.66 15.97 20.36
C GLY A 295 -25.90 16.62 20.99
N GLU A 296 -26.95 16.80 20.21
CA GLU A 296 -28.17 17.45 20.69
C GLU A 296 -28.82 16.67 21.85
N GLY A 297 -28.76 17.22 23.07
CA GLY A 297 -29.25 16.56 24.28
C GLY A 297 -28.28 15.55 24.90
N GLY A 298 -26.99 15.72 24.60
CA GLY A 298 -25.85 14.97 25.10
C GLY A 298 -25.85 14.81 26.62
N ARG A 299 -25.98 13.58 27.12
CA ARG A 299 -26.00 13.29 28.56
C ARG A 299 -25.37 11.97 28.94
N ILE A 300 -24.75 11.95 30.11
CA ILE A 300 -24.26 10.74 30.77
C ILE A 300 -25.19 10.43 31.94
N VAL A 301 -25.81 9.24 31.95
CA VAL A 301 -26.80 8.85 32.97
C VAL A 301 -26.40 7.51 33.59
N GLY A 302 -25.69 7.56 34.72
CA GLY A 302 -25.23 6.37 35.42
C GLY A 302 -24.17 5.56 34.66
N GLY A 303 -23.62 4.55 35.32
CA GLY A 303 -22.52 3.74 34.79
C GLY A 303 -21.14 4.25 35.24
N LEU A 304 -20.10 3.90 34.47
CA LEU A 304 -18.70 4.25 34.73
C LEU A 304 -18.06 4.79 33.47
N VAL A 305 -17.51 6.01 33.54
CA VAL A 305 -16.79 6.63 32.42
C VAL A 305 -15.37 6.92 32.86
N ARG A 306 -14.39 6.40 32.12
CA ARG A 306 -12.96 6.59 32.35
C ARG A 306 -12.30 7.03 31.06
N ALA A 307 -11.66 8.18 31.11
CA ALA A 307 -10.91 8.77 30.01
C ALA A 307 -9.59 9.29 30.56
N VAL A 308 -8.54 9.26 29.74
CA VAL A 308 -7.23 9.80 30.14
C VAL A 308 -7.20 11.32 29.94
N THR A 309 -7.80 11.80 28.85
CA THR A 309 -7.69 13.20 28.45
C THR A 309 -8.83 14.05 29.03
N ALA A 310 -10.08 13.76 28.65
CA ALA A 310 -11.23 14.55 29.03
C ALA A 310 -12.54 13.74 28.96
N ILE A 311 -13.53 14.17 29.73
CA ILE A 311 -14.91 13.72 29.62
C ILE A 311 -15.77 14.98 29.43
N THR A 312 -16.42 15.08 28.26
CA THR A 312 -17.28 16.22 27.91
C THR A 312 -18.71 15.73 27.70
N ALA A 313 -19.67 16.36 28.35
CA ALA A 313 -21.09 16.12 28.14
C ALA A 313 -21.86 17.45 28.21
N GLY A 314 -22.80 17.67 27.29
CA GLY A 314 -23.59 18.91 27.21
C GLY A 314 -24.49 18.97 26.00
#